data_AF-A0A9D4EBY3-F1
#
_entry.id   AF-A0A9D4EBY3-F1
#
_cell.length_a   1.000
_cell.length_b   1.000
_cell.length_c   1.000
_cell.angle_alpha   90.00
_cell.angle_beta   90.00
_cell.angle_gamma   90.00
#
_symmetry.space_group_name_H-M   'P 1'
#
loop_
_entity.id
_entity.type
_entity.pdbx_description
1 polymer ?
#
loop_
_entity_poly.entity_id
_entity_poly.type
_entity_poly.pdbx_seq_one_letter_code
_entity_poly.pdbx_strand_id
1 'polypeptide(L)'
;MYSGICSAIGDSSYTTFDGKMFSFTTTCEQSLLALGSVLVTQQNLHCGTSGLCGKKVVVSVGAMKIELAKGMDLKVGGVVFPDGNYRWVVGTCSVALP
;
A
#
# COMPACT_ATOMS: atom_id res chain seq x y z
N MET A 1 -22.98 9.62 -7.06
CA MET A 1 -21.77 8.79 -7.22
C MET A 1 -20.59 9.60 -6.70
N TYR A 2 -20.04 9.26 -5.54
CA TYR A 2 -18.84 9.91 -5.01
C TYR A 2 -17.66 8.96 -5.22
N SER A 3 -16.69 9.37 -6.04
CA SER A 3 -15.41 8.70 -6.18
C SER A 3 -14.38 9.49 -5.38
N GLY A 4 -13.78 8.86 -4.38
CA GLY A 4 -12.64 9.43 -3.64
C GLY A 4 -11.36 8.72 -4.04
N ILE A 5 -10.24 9.45 -4.06
CA ILE A 5 -8.90 8.89 -4.26
C ILE A 5 -8.11 9.13 -2.98
N CYS A 6 -7.54 8.08 -2.41
CA CYS A 6 -6.53 8.20 -1.36
C CYS A 6 -5.12 7.98 -1.95
N SER A 7 -4.13 8.63 -1.36
CA SER A 7 -2.73 8.52 -1.79
C SER A 7 -1.78 8.51 -0.59
N ALA A 8 -0.73 7.69 -0.67
CA ALA A 8 0.39 7.71 0.25
C ALA A 8 1.66 7.92 -0.58
N ILE A 9 2.35 9.05 -0.38
CA ILE A 9 3.49 9.48 -1.20
C ILE A 9 4.67 9.78 -0.29
N GLY A 10 5.83 9.21 -0.61
CA GLY A 10 7.00 9.35 0.25
C GLY A 10 6.74 8.81 1.66
N ASP A 11 7.50 9.29 2.65
CA ASP A 11 7.51 8.66 3.97
C ASP A 11 6.34 9.04 4.87
N SER A 12 5.82 10.25 4.71
CA SER A 12 4.88 10.83 5.65
C SER A 12 3.65 11.49 5.03
N SER A 13 3.57 11.64 3.70
CA SER A 13 2.47 12.40 3.08
C SER A 13 1.31 11.48 2.71
N TYR A 14 0.16 11.72 3.31
CA TYR A 14 -1.07 10.98 3.09
C TYR A 14 -2.20 11.91 2.64
N THR A 15 -3.02 11.44 1.72
CA THR A 15 -4.27 12.10 1.30
C THR A 15 -5.41 11.11 1.46
N THR A 16 -6.46 11.50 2.18
CA THR A 16 -7.65 10.70 2.42
C THR A 16 -8.65 10.84 1.27
N PHE A 17 -9.67 9.97 1.23
CA PHE A 17 -10.68 9.95 0.17
C PHE A 17 -11.48 11.26 0.03
N ASP A 18 -11.62 12.03 1.11
CA ASP A 18 -12.25 13.36 1.13
C ASP A 18 -11.27 14.50 0.79
N GLY A 19 -10.06 14.17 0.33
CA GLY A 19 -9.05 15.13 -0.11
C GLY A 19 -8.26 15.79 1.03
N LYS A 20 -8.42 15.36 2.28
CA LYS A 20 -7.65 15.92 3.39
C LYS A 20 -6.22 15.37 3.39
N MET A 21 -5.27 16.27 3.63
CA MET A 21 -3.85 15.94 3.67
C MET A 21 -3.38 15.80 5.11
N PHE A 22 -2.60 14.76 5.37
CA PHE A 22 -1.97 14.50 6.64
C PHE A 22 -0.48 14.23 6.43
N SER A 23 0.35 14.73 7.35
CA SER A 23 1.78 14.46 7.36
C SER A 23 2.17 13.82 8.68
N PHE A 24 2.51 12.55 8.67
CA PHE A 24 2.98 11.84 9.86
C PHE A 24 3.96 10.74 9.50
N THR A 25 5.05 10.63 10.25
CA THR A 25 6.05 9.57 10.07
C THR A 25 5.81 8.49 11.11
N THR A 26 5.64 7.25 10.66
CA THR A 26 5.44 6.08 11.55
C THR A 26 6.54 5.07 11.31
N THR A 27 7.02 4.42 12.37
CA THR A 27 8.07 3.38 12.30
C THR A 27 7.50 1.96 12.22
N CYS A 28 6.18 1.81 12.34
CA CYS A 28 5.46 0.53 12.37
C CYS A 28 4.53 0.34 11.17
N GLU A 29 3.98 -0.87 11.03
CA GLU A 29 2.91 -1.17 10.07
C GLU A 29 1.68 -0.28 10.34
N GLN A 30 1.09 0.28 9.27
CA GLN A 30 -0.07 1.16 9.32
C GLN A 30 -1.14 0.70 8.33
N SER A 31 -2.40 0.71 8.75
CA SER A 31 -3.54 0.48 7.85
C SER A 31 -3.89 1.77 7.12
N LEU A 32 -3.82 1.76 5.78
CA LEU A 32 -4.24 2.87 4.93
C LEU A 32 -5.74 2.83 4.61
N LEU A 33 -6.29 1.62 4.50
CA LEU A 33 -7.70 1.38 4.25
C LEU A 33 -8.11 0.05 4.89
N ALA A 34 -9.25 0.05 5.57
CA ALA A 34 -9.97 -1.16 5.95
C ALA A 34 -11.44 -0.97 5.59
N LEU A 35 -11.94 -1.72 4.61
CA LEU A 35 -13.32 -1.65 4.15
C LEU A 35 -13.83 -3.04 3.73
N GLY A 36 -14.76 -3.58 4.51
CA GLY A 36 -15.32 -4.90 4.25
C GLY A 36 -14.22 -5.97 4.20
N SER A 37 -14.08 -6.63 3.05
CA SER A 37 -13.03 -7.63 2.80
C SER A 37 -11.72 -7.05 2.27
N VAL A 38 -11.61 -5.73 2.12
CA VAL A 38 -10.41 -5.05 1.60
C VAL A 38 -9.60 -4.44 2.75
N LEU A 39 -8.35 -4.83 2.86
CA LEU A 39 -7.39 -4.25 3.81
C LEU A 39 -6.10 -3.87 3.07
N VAL A 40 -5.71 -2.61 3.17
CA VAL A 40 -4.45 -2.10 2.61
C VAL A 40 -3.57 -1.66 3.77
N THR A 41 -2.42 -2.30 3.94
CA THR A 41 -1.43 -1.91 4.95
C THR A 41 -0.12 -1.47 4.28
N GLN A 42 0.56 -0.55 4.95
CA GLN A 42 1.88 -0.05 4.57
C GLN A 42 2.84 -0.26 5.73
N GLN A 43 4.03 -0.76 5.41
CA GLN A 43 5.12 -0.91 6.35
C GLN A 43 6.38 -0.26 5.80
N ASN A 44 7.07 0.44 6.69
CA ASN A 44 8.37 1.03 6.44
C ASN A 44 9.47 -0.04 6.59
N LEU A 45 10.21 -0.30 5.51
CA LEU A 45 11.31 -1.26 5.49
C LEU A 45 12.60 -0.58 5.97
N HIS A 46 13.19 -1.15 7.02
CA HIS A 46 14.49 -0.73 7.53
C HIS A 46 15.58 -1.59 6.90
N CYS A 47 16.59 -0.95 6.29
CA CYS A 47 17.77 -1.66 5.79
C CYS A 47 19.01 -1.24 6.59
N GLY A 48 19.47 -2.14 7.45
CA GLY A 48 20.70 -1.96 8.23
C GLY A 48 20.62 -0.79 9.23
N THR A 49 21.77 -0.15 9.48
CA THR A 49 21.93 1.01 10.37
C THR A 49 21.57 2.36 9.72
N SER A 50 21.35 2.36 8.40
CA SER A 50 21.15 3.55 7.54
C SER A 50 19.73 4.10 7.50
N GLY A 51 18.77 3.49 8.20
CA GLY A 51 17.39 3.97 8.27
C GLY A 51 16.43 3.35 7.24
N LEU A 52 15.41 4.11 6.85
CA LEU A 52 14.33 3.68 5.95
C LEU A 52 14.83 3.56 4.50
N CYS A 53 14.74 2.38 3.91
CA CYS A 53 15.24 2.11 2.55
C CYS A 53 14.13 1.86 1.51
N GLY A 54 12.91 1.64 1.97
CA GLY A 54 11.78 1.36 1.11
C GLY A 54 10.50 1.17 1.89
N LYS A 55 9.45 0.87 1.14
CA LYS A 55 8.13 0.57 1.68
C LYS A 55 7.66 -0.75 1.14
N LYS A 56 6.94 -1.46 2.00
CA LYS A 56 6.16 -2.63 1.67
C LYS A 56 4.69 -2.25 1.77
N VAL A 57 3.93 -2.56 0.73
CA VAL A 57 2.47 -2.43 0.70
C VAL A 57 1.88 -3.82 0.60
N VAL A 58 0.88 -4.09 1.44
CA VAL A 58 0.14 -5.35 1.41
C VAL A 58 -1.32 -5.03 1.15
N VAL A 59 -1.86 -5.62 0.09
CA VAL A 59 -3.27 -5.51 -0.28
C VAL A 59 -3.92 -6.85 -0.05
N SER A 60 -4.89 -6.90 0.85
CA SER A 60 -5.68 -8.10 1.12
C SER A 60 -7.10 -7.86 0.61
N VAL A 61 -7.60 -8.80 -0.20
CA VAL A 61 -8.98 -8.80 -0.72
C VAL A 61 -9.57 -10.18 -0.45
N GLY A 62 -10.38 -10.29 0.60
CA GLY A 62 -10.90 -11.57 1.07
C GLY A 62 -9.76 -12.50 1.52
N ALA A 63 -9.65 -13.68 0.89
CA ALA A 63 -8.56 -14.63 1.14
C ALA A 63 -7.29 -14.33 0.32
N MET A 64 -7.35 -13.40 -0.63
CA MET A 64 -6.23 -13.08 -1.51
C MET A 64 -5.33 -12.03 -0.86
N LYS A 65 -4.02 -12.29 -0.83
CA LYS A 65 -3.01 -11.38 -0.29
C LYS A 65 -1.98 -11.04 -1.36
N ILE A 66 -1.77 -9.76 -1.60
CA ILE A 66 -0.81 -9.22 -2.57
C ILE A 66 0.26 -8.45 -1.80
N GLU A 67 1.52 -8.81 -1.97
CA GLU A 67 2.65 -8.12 -1.33
C GLU A 67 3.53 -7.45 -2.38
N LEU A 68 3.76 -6.16 -2.19
CA LEU A 68 4.51 -5.29 -3.07
C LEU A 68 5.60 -4.59 -2.25
N ALA A 69 6.85 -4.65 -2.69
CA ALA A 69 7.92 -3.88 -2.09
C ALA A 69 8.99 -3.52 -3.12
N LYS A 70 9.66 -2.39 -2.92
CA LYS A 70 10.75 -1.95 -3.80
C LYS A 70 11.86 -3.00 -3.82
N GLY A 71 12.20 -3.48 -5.02
CA GLY A 71 13.26 -4.48 -5.21
C GLY A 71 12.88 -5.90 -4.78
N MET A 72 11.60 -6.17 -4.49
CA MET A 72 11.09 -7.52 -4.23
C MET A 72 10.18 -7.97 -5.37
N ASP A 73 10.20 -9.29 -5.63
CA ASP A 73 9.24 -9.94 -6.51
C ASP A 73 7.81 -9.80 -6.00
N LEU A 74 6.87 -9.60 -6.93
CA LEU A 74 5.44 -9.57 -6.63
C LEU A 74 5.03 -10.93 -6.02
N LYS A 75 4.31 -10.90 -4.89
CA LYS A 75 3.73 -12.12 -4.31
C LYS A 75 2.21 -12.03 -4.30
N VAL A 76 1.53 -13.01 -4.88
CA VAL A 76 0.05 -13.11 -4.87
C VAL A 76 -0.35 -14.46 -4.30
N GLY A 77 -1.07 -14.46 -3.18
CA GLY A 77 -1.55 -15.68 -2.53
C GLY A 77 -0.43 -16.67 -2.16
N GLY A 78 0.79 -16.17 -1.91
CA GLY A 78 1.98 -17.00 -1.64
C GLY A 78 2.77 -17.42 -2.87
N VAL A 79 2.26 -17.21 -4.08
CA VAL A 79 2.99 -17.44 -5.34
C VAL A 79 3.89 -16.25 -5.64
N VAL A 80 5.16 -16.51 -5.90
CA VAL A 80 6.14 -15.48 -6.29
C VAL A 80 6.14 -15.35 -7.81
N PHE A 81 6.02 -14.12 -8.28
CA PHE A 81 6.14 -13.76 -9.69
C PHE A 81 7.49 -13.08 -9.88
N PRO A 82 8.54 -13.83 -10.26
CA PRO A 82 9.80 -13.25 -10.68
C PRO A 82 9.57 -12.41 -11.94
N ASP A 83 10.50 -11.50 -12.23
CA ASP A 83 10.70 -10.80 -13.53
C ASP A 83 10.57 -9.28 -13.50
N GLY A 84 10.14 -8.65 -12.39
CA GLY A 84 10.18 -7.18 -12.26
C GLY A 84 9.33 -6.39 -13.28
N ASN A 85 8.67 -7.07 -14.22
CA ASN A 85 7.92 -6.50 -15.34
C ASN A 85 6.42 -6.42 -15.01
N TYR A 86 6.12 -6.10 -13.76
CA TYR A 86 4.80 -5.65 -13.37
C TYR A 86 4.70 -4.19 -13.78
N ARG A 87 3.72 -3.86 -14.63
CA ARG A 87 3.30 -2.46 -14.83
C ARG A 87 3.04 -1.88 -13.45
N TRP A 88 3.61 -0.71 -13.15
CA TRP A 88 3.21 0.08 -11.99
C TRP A 88 1.69 0.24 -12.03
N VAL A 89 0.99 -0.59 -11.27
CA VAL A 89 -0.42 -0.38 -11.04
C VAL A 89 -0.44 0.72 -10.01
N VAL A 90 -0.54 1.97 -10.47
CA VAL A 90 -1.03 3.05 -9.63
C VAL A 90 -2.45 2.64 -9.29
N GLY A 91 -2.59 1.90 -8.20
CA GLY A 91 -3.87 1.43 -7.71
C GLY A 91 -4.61 2.64 -7.20
N THR A 92 -5.46 3.24 -8.03
CA THR A 92 -6.52 4.10 -7.53
C THR A 92 -7.44 3.20 -6.74
N CYS A 93 -7.39 3.29 -5.42
CA CYS A 93 -8.32 2.58 -4.56
C CYS A 93 -9.67 3.27 -4.71
N SER A 94 -10.50 2.78 -5.63
CA SER A 94 -11.87 3.29 -5.81
C SER A 94 -12.78 2.53 -4.87
N VAL A 95 -13.16 3.17 -3.76
CA VAL A 95 -14.24 2.66 -2.91
C VAL A 95 -15.57 2.90 -3.64
N ALA A 96 -16.14 1.85 -4.21
CA ALA A 96 -17.53 1.85 -4.64
C ALA A 96 -18.41 1.54 -3.42
N LEU A 97 -19.03 2.56 -2.86
CA LEU A 97 -20.14 2.37 -1.90
C LEU A 97 -21.40 1.93 -2.67
N PRO A 98 -22.26 1.08 -2.07
CA PRO A 98 -23.59 0.79 -2.62
C PRO A 98 -24.47 2.05 -2.69
#